data_AF-A0A9P7G5N4-F1
#
_entry.id   AF-A0A9P7G5N4-F1
#
_cell.length_a   1.000
_cell.length_b   1.000
_cell.length_c   1.000
_cell.angle_alpha   90.00
_cell.angle_beta   90.00
_cell.angle_gamma   90.00
#
_symmetry.space_group_name_H-M   'P 1'
#
loop_
_entity.id
_entity.type
_entity.pdbx_description
1 polymer ?
#
loop_
_entity_poly.entity_id
_entity_poly.type
_entity_poly.pdbx_seq_one_letter_code
_entity_poly.pdbx_strand_id
1 'polypeptide(L)'
;MTTIEIAIKSKFRWNLIFDYDNSDNSGSIVHEFKFTMSGSYSSKKYMETVSVTTRKTAESHGLELQTGASYGPFSASINNSSNSSKELTDMLSNTTSTQTDKTLEWSNEENRTYKVGAHSRVCLYQRSFEAEGMYLRESVYRTTPEPLPKEEMVEEDTIITEVRPTTYLKSLEVYYTSSEVSAPGDRIPENSGQSSDINYRFGGKFVWLVPRYTTNTKEALTRFDVVIQPDEDKHHNDLAKGAGGKFRYLIHVNQKTDLLITKAGLLRSSSSISGTDGWGAKTIDINKGREGSYLYVVWNAEKAWPV
;
A
#
# COMPACT_ATOMS: atom_id res chain seq x y z
N MET A 1 -16.65 10.03 4.47
CA MET A 1 -15.38 10.62 4.96
C MET A 1 -15.00 11.71 4.00
N THR A 2 -14.54 12.86 4.50
CA THR A 2 -14.14 13.99 3.65
C THR A 2 -12.80 13.69 2.99
N THR A 3 -12.74 13.84 1.66
CA THR A 3 -11.51 13.75 0.88
C THR A 3 -10.92 15.16 0.75
N ILE A 4 -9.60 15.27 0.80
CA ILE A 4 -8.88 16.51 0.49
C ILE A 4 -8.07 16.25 -0.79
N GLU A 5 -8.10 17.19 -1.72
CA GLU A 5 -7.25 17.15 -2.91
C GLU A 5 -5.97 17.94 -2.63
N ILE A 6 -4.81 17.34 -2.94
CA ILE A 6 -3.52 18.01 -2.85
C ILE A 6 -2.76 17.92 -4.19
N ALA A 7 -1.95 18.93 -4.48
CA ALA A 7 -1.10 18.97 -5.67
C ALA A 7 0.38 18.79 -5.26
N ILE A 8 1.02 17.76 -5.79
CA ILE A 8 2.44 17.48 -5.59
C ILE A 8 3.18 17.83 -6.88
N LYS A 9 4.24 18.63 -6.79
CA LYS A 9 5.03 19.05 -7.95
C LYS A 9 5.69 17.86 -8.63
N SER A 10 5.64 17.84 -9.95
CA SER A 10 6.32 16.88 -10.80
C SER A 10 6.80 17.55 -12.07
N LYS A 11 7.62 16.85 -12.86
CA LYS A 11 8.07 17.33 -14.15
C LYS A 11 8.40 16.19 -15.09
N PHE A 12 8.19 16.42 -16.37
CA PHE A 12 8.68 15.58 -17.45
C PHE A 12 9.95 16.19 -18.04
N ARG A 13 10.86 15.33 -18.49
CA ARG A 13 12.07 15.73 -19.21
C ARG A 13 12.24 14.88 -20.46
N TRP A 14 12.66 15.52 -21.54
CA TRP A 14 13.16 14.81 -22.72
C TRP A 14 14.67 14.64 -22.59
N ASN A 15 15.15 13.40 -22.61
CA ASN A 15 16.58 13.10 -22.56
C ASN A 15 17.05 12.73 -23.95
N LEU A 16 18.03 13.46 -24.49
CA LEU A 16 18.64 13.13 -25.77
C LEU A 16 19.34 11.77 -25.67
N ILE A 17 18.93 10.82 -26.49
CA ILE A 17 19.56 9.50 -26.60
C ILE A 17 20.65 9.53 -27.66
N PHE A 18 20.32 10.03 -28.85
CA PHE A 18 21.30 10.26 -29.92
C PHE A 18 20.86 11.41 -30.81
N ASP A 19 21.85 11.99 -31.48
CA ASP A 19 21.70 12.97 -32.54
C ASP A 19 22.56 12.49 -33.70
N TYR A 20 21.90 12.05 -34.78
CA TYR A 20 22.56 11.48 -35.94
C TYR A 20 22.28 12.31 -37.18
N ASP A 21 23.33 12.87 -37.74
CA ASP A 21 23.29 13.68 -38.94
C ASP A 21 23.82 12.88 -40.14
N ASN A 22 22.92 12.53 -41.06
CA ASN A 22 23.21 11.84 -42.32
C ASN A 22 23.14 12.80 -43.52
N SER A 23 23.29 14.11 -43.30
CA SER A 23 23.17 15.11 -44.37
C SER A 23 24.18 14.93 -45.51
N ASP A 24 25.39 14.45 -45.20
CA ASP A 24 26.48 14.28 -46.17
C ASP A 24 26.46 12.93 -46.92
N ASN A 25 25.51 12.04 -46.63
CA ASN A 25 25.47 10.69 -47.20
C ASN A 25 24.23 10.46 -48.06
N SER A 26 24.41 9.82 -49.22
CA SER A 26 23.36 9.44 -50.15
C SER A 26 22.70 8.08 -49.83
N GLY A 27 23.26 7.33 -48.88
CA GLY A 27 22.72 6.06 -48.39
C GLY A 27 21.85 6.21 -47.13
N SER A 28 21.02 5.21 -46.84
CA SER A 28 20.32 5.12 -45.56
C SER A 28 21.13 4.33 -44.54
N ILE A 29 21.10 4.77 -43.28
CA ILE A 29 21.81 4.12 -42.19
C ILE A 29 20.79 3.55 -41.21
N VAL A 30 21.06 2.35 -40.72
CA VAL A 30 20.23 1.66 -39.74
C VAL A 30 20.98 1.67 -38.42
N HIS A 31 20.40 2.29 -37.41
CA HIS A 31 20.91 2.25 -36.06
C HIS A 31 20.05 1.35 -35.19
N GLU A 32 20.69 0.41 -34.50
CA GLU A 32 20.08 -0.37 -33.44
C GLU A 32 20.52 0.19 -32.09
N PHE A 33 19.55 0.44 -31.23
CA PHE A 33 19.78 0.96 -29.88
C PHE A 33 19.10 0.06 -28.87
N LYS A 34 19.82 -0.24 -27.80
CA LYS A 34 19.27 -0.86 -26.60
C LYS A 34 18.80 0.24 -25.66
N PHE A 35 17.50 0.28 -25.41
CA PHE A 35 16.86 1.23 -24.52
C PHE A 35 16.62 0.58 -23.16
N THR A 36 16.77 1.38 -22.12
CA THR A 36 16.45 0.97 -20.76
C THR A 36 15.22 1.76 -20.31
N MET A 37 14.15 1.04 -20.03
CA MET A 37 13.03 1.55 -19.25
C MET A 37 13.34 1.25 -17.80
N SER A 38 13.26 2.23 -16.91
CA SER A 38 13.57 2.01 -15.50
C SER A 38 12.74 2.92 -14.63
N GLY A 39 12.46 2.49 -13.40
CA GLY A 39 11.74 3.32 -12.45
C GLY A 39 12.22 3.05 -11.05
N SER A 40 12.14 4.08 -10.23
CA SER A 40 12.35 3.99 -8.79
C SER A 40 11.27 4.81 -8.08
N TYR A 41 10.67 4.27 -7.04
CA TYR A 41 9.85 5.07 -6.13
C TYR A 41 10.10 4.70 -4.68
N SER A 42 10.01 5.70 -3.81
CA SER A 42 10.11 5.57 -2.36
C SER A 42 8.77 5.93 -1.75
N SER A 43 8.01 4.91 -1.32
CA SER A 43 6.73 5.10 -0.63
C SER A 43 6.90 5.97 0.60
N LYS A 44 8.02 5.82 1.34
CA LYS A 44 8.36 6.66 2.50
C LYS A 44 8.38 8.15 2.14
N LYS A 45 9.19 8.55 1.14
CA LYS A 45 9.32 9.96 0.73
C LYS A 45 8.02 10.51 0.17
N TYR A 46 7.27 9.69 -0.58
CA TYR A 46 5.97 10.07 -1.09
C TYR A 46 4.98 10.35 0.03
N MET A 47 4.89 9.46 1.03
CA MET A 47 4.00 9.62 2.18
C MET A 47 4.38 10.84 3.05
N GLU A 48 5.68 11.10 3.24
CA GLU A 48 6.16 12.32 3.91
C GLU A 48 5.70 13.58 3.15
N THR A 49 5.81 13.56 1.82
CA THR A 49 5.37 14.66 0.95
C THR A 49 3.86 14.85 1.01
N VAL A 50 3.09 13.76 0.94
CA VAL A 50 1.62 13.76 1.06
C VAL A 50 1.19 14.34 2.40
N SER A 51 1.78 13.90 3.51
CA SER A 51 1.47 14.38 4.86
C SER A 51 1.75 15.89 5.01
N VAL A 52 2.94 16.35 4.62
CA VAL A 52 3.32 17.77 4.69
C VAL A 52 2.43 18.64 3.79
N THR A 53 2.12 18.18 2.58
CA THR A 53 1.29 18.93 1.64
C THR A 53 -0.16 18.97 2.12
N THR A 54 -0.68 17.88 2.69
CA THR A 54 -2.03 17.84 3.29
C THR A 54 -2.18 18.88 4.39
N ARG A 55 -1.22 18.96 5.32
CA ARG A 55 -1.23 19.99 6.39
C ARG A 55 -1.27 21.39 5.80
N LYS A 56 -0.38 21.70 4.87
CA LYS A 56 -0.30 23.02 4.24
C LYS A 56 -1.57 23.39 3.48
N THR A 57 -2.13 22.46 2.71
CA THR A 57 -3.37 22.68 1.97
C THR A 57 -4.56 22.88 2.90
N ALA A 58 -4.64 22.12 3.99
CA ALA A 58 -5.70 22.28 4.98
C ALA A 58 -5.61 23.65 5.69
N GLU A 59 -4.42 24.04 6.12
CA GLU A 59 -4.15 25.36 6.72
C GLU A 59 -4.50 26.50 5.76
N SER A 60 -4.10 26.43 4.49
CA SER A 60 -4.33 27.50 3.51
C SER A 60 -5.79 27.65 3.11
N HIS A 61 -6.59 26.58 3.18
CA HIS A 61 -8.01 26.58 2.81
C HIS A 61 -8.95 26.63 4.02
N GLY A 62 -8.43 26.71 5.25
CA GLY A 62 -9.24 26.70 6.47
C GLY A 62 -10.01 25.39 6.68
N LEU A 63 -9.46 24.26 6.22
CA LEU A 63 -10.07 22.94 6.40
C LEU A 63 -9.68 22.38 7.77
N GLU A 64 -10.67 21.92 8.53
CA GLU A 64 -10.42 21.24 9.81
C GLU A 64 -10.04 19.78 9.58
N LEU A 65 -8.81 19.42 9.97
CA LEU A 65 -8.36 18.04 10.00
C LEU A 65 -8.87 17.32 11.26
N GLN A 66 -9.18 16.03 11.12
CA GLN A 66 -9.58 15.21 12.26
C GLN A 66 -8.44 15.12 13.27
N THR A 67 -8.68 15.60 14.50
CA THR A 67 -7.67 15.59 15.55
C THR A 67 -7.17 14.17 15.85
N GLY A 68 -5.87 13.97 15.77
CA GLY A 68 -5.23 12.68 16.03
C GLY A 68 -5.27 11.70 14.85
N ALA A 69 -5.82 12.10 13.69
CA ALA A 69 -5.84 11.28 12.50
C ALA A 69 -4.54 11.35 11.69
N SER A 70 -4.19 10.22 11.08
CA SER A 70 -3.21 10.16 9.99
C SER A 70 -3.98 10.27 8.67
N TYR A 71 -3.40 10.90 7.66
CA TYR A 71 -3.95 10.92 6.30
C TYR A 71 -3.01 10.19 5.35
N GLY A 72 -3.60 9.38 4.48
CA GLY A 72 -2.89 8.68 3.42
C GLY A 72 -3.50 8.97 2.05
N PRO A 73 -2.73 8.72 0.98
CA PRO A 73 -3.23 8.83 -0.39
C PRO A 73 -4.28 7.74 -0.63
N PHE A 74 -5.40 8.15 -1.21
CA PHE A 74 -6.47 7.27 -1.67
C PHE A 74 -6.36 7.01 -3.17
N SER A 75 -5.99 8.06 -3.93
CA SER A 75 -5.72 7.97 -5.37
C SER A 75 -4.68 9.03 -5.75
N ALA A 76 -3.99 8.79 -6.86
CA ALA A 76 -3.05 9.75 -7.45
C ALA A 76 -3.12 9.68 -8.97
N SER A 77 -3.09 10.84 -9.62
CA SER A 77 -3.09 10.97 -11.08
C SER A 77 -2.27 12.18 -11.51
N ILE A 78 -1.83 12.18 -12.76
CA ILE A 78 -1.24 13.38 -13.37
C ILE A 78 -2.37 14.33 -13.78
N ASN A 79 -2.19 15.62 -13.50
CA ASN A 79 -3.15 16.66 -13.85
C ASN A 79 -3.40 16.71 -15.36
N ASN A 80 -2.34 16.71 -16.17
CA ASN A 80 -2.47 16.58 -17.61
C ASN A 80 -2.46 15.10 -18.05
N SER A 81 -3.64 14.48 -18.12
CA SER A 81 -3.78 13.06 -18.46
C SER A 81 -3.20 12.67 -19.83
N SER A 82 -3.08 13.62 -20.77
CA SER A 82 -2.43 13.38 -22.07
C SER A 82 -0.94 13.04 -21.95
N ASN A 83 -0.32 13.40 -20.82
CA ASN A 83 1.07 13.07 -20.50
C ASN A 83 1.23 11.71 -19.81
N SER A 84 0.15 11.04 -19.39
CA SER A 84 0.27 9.81 -18.59
C SER A 84 0.62 8.60 -19.46
N SER A 85 1.77 8.00 -19.20
CA SER A 85 2.08 6.65 -19.70
C SER A 85 1.44 5.58 -18.81
N LYS A 86 1.34 4.35 -19.31
CA LYS A 86 0.86 3.21 -18.51
C LYS A 86 1.78 2.97 -17.32
N GLU A 87 3.08 3.05 -17.54
CA GLU A 87 4.12 2.86 -16.53
C GLU A 87 4.02 3.89 -15.40
N LEU A 88 3.69 5.14 -15.74
CA LEU A 88 3.45 6.18 -14.75
C LEU A 88 2.17 5.93 -13.96
N THR A 89 1.08 5.56 -14.62
CA THR A 89 -0.17 5.17 -13.95
C THR A 89 0.04 3.99 -13.00
N ASP A 90 0.77 2.97 -13.44
CA ASP A 90 1.12 1.79 -12.64
C ASP A 90 2.02 2.19 -11.45
N MET A 91 3.00 3.09 -11.65
CA MET A 91 3.84 3.61 -10.58
C MET A 91 3.03 4.39 -9.52
N LEU A 92 2.14 5.29 -9.94
CA LEU A 92 1.30 6.05 -9.03
C LEU A 92 0.37 5.13 -8.24
N SER A 93 -0.30 4.20 -8.93
CA SER A 93 -1.18 3.20 -8.31
C SER A 93 -0.43 2.33 -7.28
N ASN A 94 0.78 1.87 -7.61
CA ASN A 94 1.61 1.09 -6.69
C ASN A 94 2.03 1.91 -5.47
N THR A 95 2.39 3.18 -5.66
CA THR A 95 2.83 4.04 -4.56
C THR A 95 1.67 4.38 -3.62
N THR A 96 0.46 4.60 -4.14
CA THR A 96 -0.72 4.84 -3.29
C THR A 96 -1.19 3.57 -2.58
N SER A 97 -0.97 2.39 -3.17
CA SER A 97 -1.40 1.11 -2.61
C SER A 97 -0.42 0.53 -1.58
N THR A 98 0.85 0.95 -1.57
CA THR A 98 1.89 0.37 -0.70
C THR A 98 2.44 1.38 0.31
N GLN A 99 1.99 1.29 1.56
CA GLN A 99 2.52 2.08 2.68
C GLN A 99 3.69 1.37 3.38
N THR A 100 4.69 0.93 2.61
CA THR A 100 5.88 0.28 3.16
C THR A 100 7.08 1.22 3.14
N ASP A 101 8.06 1.03 4.03
CA ASP A 101 9.32 1.81 4.00
C ASP A 101 10.28 1.38 2.86
N LYS A 102 9.76 0.73 1.81
CA LYS A 102 10.57 0.19 0.71
C LYS A 102 10.77 1.23 -0.39
N THR A 103 11.95 1.17 -0.99
CA THR A 103 12.20 1.75 -2.31
C THR A 103 12.13 0.59 -3.29
N LEU A 104 11.30 0.71 -4.32
CA LEU A 104 11.21 -0.28 -5.38
C LEU A 104 11.92 0.28 -6.61
N GLU A 105 12.85 -0.51 -7.15
CA GLU A 105 13.58 -0.21 -8.37
C GLU A 105 13.33 -1.32 -9.38
N TRP A 106 13.21 -0.95 -10.65
CA TRP A 106 13.05 -1.89 -11.74
C TRP A 106 13.70 -1.36 -13.02
N SER A 107 14.09 -2.28 -13.89
CA SER A 107 14.69 -1.99 -15.18
C SER A 107 14.34 -3.07 -16.19
N ASN A 108 13.96 -2.66 -17.39
CA ASN A 108 13.68 -3.52 -18.54
C ASN A 108 14.43 -2.98 -19.76
N GLU A 109 14.94 -3.87 -20.59
CA GLU A 109 15.63 -3.50 -21.82
C GLU A 109 14.75 -3.81 -23.04
N GLU A 110 14.77 -2.90 -24.02
CA GLU A 110 14.11 -3.08 -25.32
C GLU A 110 15.10 -2.68 -26.41
N ASN A 111 15.23 -3.51 -27.46
CA ASN A 111 15.99 -3.11 -28.64
C ASN A 111 15.04 -2.42 -29.63
N ARG A 112 15.43 -1.26 -30.15
CA ARG A 112 14.72 -0.61 -31.25
C ARG A 112 15.68 -0.22 -32.35
N THR A 113 15.12 -0.21 -33.56
CA THR A 113 15.86 0.08 -34.78
C THR A 113 15.32 1.34 -35.44
N TYR A 114 16.20 2.27 -35.77
CA TYR A 114 15.88 3.52 -36.46
C TYR A 114 16.60 3.57 -37.80
N LYS A 115 15.84 3.82 -38.87
CA LYS A 115 16.38 4.04 -40.20
C LYS A 115 16.47 5.54 -40.46
N VAL A 116 17.69 6.04 -40.61
CA VAL A 116 17.95 7.43 -41.02
C VAL A 116 18.11 7.46 -42.54
N GLY A 117 17.29 8.26 -43.20
CA GLY A 117 17.30 8.39 -44.66
C GLY A 117 18.54 9.14 -45.16
N ALA A 118 18.81 9.02 -46.46
CA ALA A 118 19.81 9.85 -47.12
C ALA A 118 19.53 11.35 -46.91
N HIS A 119 20.58 12.14 -46.72
CA HIS A 119 20.48 13.59 -46.56
C HIS A 119 19.53 14.04 -45.43
N SER A 120 19.43 13.28 -44.35
CA SER A 120 18.51 13.56 -43.24
C SER A 120 19.20 13.51 -41.88
N ARG A 121 18.63 14.19 -40.89
CA ARG A 121 19.08 14.17 -39.50
C ARG A 121 17.97 13.67 -38.61
N VAL A 122 18.32 12.94 -37.56
CA VAL A 122 17.40 12.43 -36.55
C VAL A 122 18.00 12.62 -35.17
N CYS A 123 17.32 13.40 -34.34
CA CYS A 123 17.50 13.45 -32.91
C CYS A 123 16.45 12.54 -32.26
N LEU A 124 16.87 11.59 -31.42
CA LEU A 124 15.97 10.74 -30.65
C LEU A 124 16.01 11.13 -29.18
N TYR A 125 14.83 11.36 -28.60
CA TYR A 125 14.64 11.65 -27.19
C TYR A 125 13.82 10.57 -26.51
N GLN A 126 14.13 10.30 -25.25
CA GLN A 126 13.34 9.46 -24.35
C GLN A 126 12.79 10.31 -23.20
N ARG A 127 11.49 10.15 -22.91
CA ARG A 127 10.84 10.89 -21.83
C ARG A 127 11.17 10.27 -20.47
N SER A 128 11.37 11.12 -19.48
CA SER A 128 11.43 10.73 -18.06
C SER A 128 10.50 11.60 -17.22
N PHE A 129 9.95 11.02 -16.17
CA PHE A 129 9.15 11.68 -15.16
C PHE A 129 9.91 11.73 -13.82
N GLU A 130 9.82 12.86 -13.14
CA GLU A 130 10.41 13.10 -11.83
C GLU A 130 9.39 13.74 -10.90
N ALA A 131 9.27 13.22 -9.68
CA ALA A 131 8.57 13.83 -8.57
C ALA A 131 9.29 13.51 -7.25
N GLU A 132 8.85 14.08 -6.13
CA GLU A 132 9.52 13.83 -4.85
C GLU A 132 9.45 12.34 -4.48
N GLY A 133 10.62 11.69 -4.41
CA GLY A 133 10.73 10.26 -4.17
C GLY A 133 10.34 9.36 -5.34
N MET A 134 10.12 9.89 -6.54
CA MET A 134 9.76 9.13 -7.74
C MET A 134 10.64 9.52 -8.93
N TYR A 135 11.07 8.52 -9.68
CA TYR A 135 11.74 8.68 -10.97
C TYR A 135 11.29 7.56 -11.90
N LEU A 136 10.98 7.92 -13.14
CA LEU A 136 10.59 6.98 -14.18
C LEU A 136 11.23 7.39 -15.49
N ARG A 137 11.94 6.48 -16.13
CA ARG A 137 12.36 6.56 -17.52
C ARG A 137 11.39 5.71 -18.34
N GLU A 138 10.58 6.37 -19.17
CA GLU A 138 9.40 5.78 -19.80
C GLU A 138 9.73 5.08 -21.13
N SER A 139 8.76 4.32 -21.65
CA SER A 139 8.77 3.76 -23.01
C SER A 139 8.28 4.77 -24.07
N VAL A 140 8.27 6.07 -23.74
CA VAL A 140 7.79 7.16 -24.60
C VAL A 140 8.98 7.86 -25.26
N TYR A 141 8.91 7.99 -26.58
CA TYR A 141 9.99 8.52 -27.41
C TYR A 141 9.50 9.59 -28.36
N ARG A 142 10.39 10.52 -28.71
CA ARG A 142 10.16 11.56 -29.72
C ARG A 142 11.36 11.62 -30.65
N THR A 143 11.11 11.71 -31.96
CA THR A 143 12.15 11.99 -32.94
C THR A 143 11.92 13.34 -33.58
N THR A 144 13.00 14.08 -33.82
CA THR A 144 12.96 15.39 -34.49
C THR A 144 14.14 15.54 -35.45
N PRO A 145 14.01 16.32 -36.54
CA PRO A 145 15.12 16.59 -37.45
C PRO A 145 16.15 17.56 -36.86
N GLU A 146 15.73 18.41 -35.92
CA GLU A 146 16.56 19.37 -35.21
C GLU A 146 16.47 19.14 -33.70
N PRO A 147 17.51 19.50 -32.91
CA PRO A 147 17.45 19.39 -31.46
C PRO A 147 16.29 20.19 -30.87
N LEU A 148 15.63 19.62 -29.85
CA LEU A 148 14.57 20.30 -29.13
C LEU A 148 15.08 21.61 -28.47
N PRO A 149 14.29 22.70 -28.54
CA PRO A 149 14.54 23.90 -27.76
C PRO A 149 14.60 23.59 -26.26
N LYS A 150 15.38 24.38 -25.50
CA LYS A 150 15.55 24.17 -24.05
C LYS A 150 14.23 24.24 -23.28
N GLU A 151 13.30 25.03 -23.79
CA GLU A 151 11.97 25.26 -23.22
C GLU A 151 11.05 24.04 -23.41
N GLU A 152 11.27 23.23 -24.45
CA GLU A 152 10.55 21.97 -24.69
C GLU A 152 11.17 20.78 -23.96
N MET A 153 12.39 20.92 -23.44
CA MET A 153 13.13 19.84 -22.78
C MET A 153 12.58 19.49 -21.39
N VAL A 154 11.85 20.43 -20.76
CA VAL A 154 11.28 20.26 -19.42
C VAL A 154 9.85 20.78 -19.40
N GLU A 155 8.92 19.96 -18.96
CA GLU A 155 7.52 20.33 -18.76
C GLU A 155 7.17 20.12 -17.28
N GLU A 156 6.82 21.19 -16.58
CA GLU A 156 6.36 21.10 -15.19
C GLU A 156 4.90 20.63 -15.16
N ASP A 157 4.57 19.74 -14.23
CA ASP A 157 3.23 19.20 -14.05
C ASP A 157 2.95 19.00 -12.54
N THR A 158 1.79 18.45 -12.22
CA THR A 158 1.42 18.10 -10.85
C THR A 158 0.79 16.73 -10.77
N ILE A 159 1.13 15.98 -9.73
CA ILE A 159 0.35 14.83 -9.28
C ILE A 159 -0.79 15.36 -8.43
N ILE A 160 -2.03 15.16 -8.89
CA ILE A 160 -3.22 15.37 -8.09
C ILE A 160 -3.44 14.13 -7.24
N THR A 161 -3.43 14.30 -5.92
CA THR A 161 -3.60 13.21 -4.96
C THR A 161 -4.82 13.47 -4.10
N GLU A 162 -5.78 12.54 -4.11
CA GLU A 162 -6.85 12.53 -3.13
C GLU A 162 -6.32 11.91 -1.84
N VAL A 163 -6.48 12.59 -0.70
CA VAL A 163 -6.10 12.08 0.61
C VAL A 163 -7.30 11.96 1.52
N ARG A 164 -7.26 10.95 2.40
CA ARG A 164 -8.34 10.66 3.35
C ARG A 164 -7.74 10.23 4.70
N PRO A 165 -8.48 10.40 5.81
CA PRO A 165 -8.10 9.81 7.08
C PRO A 165 -7.88 8.30 6.95
N THR A 166 -6.72 7.81 7.38
CA THR A 166 -6.41 6.37 7.43
C THR A 166 -7.17 5.72 8.57
N THR A 167 -7.80 4.58 8.30
CA THR A 167 -8.51 3.80 9.33
C THR A 167 -7.61 2.71 9.90
N TYR A 168 -7.55 2.66 11.22
CA TYR A 168 -6.81 1.66 11.99
C TYR A 168 -7.76 0.84 12.85
N LEU A 169 -7.38 -0.38 13.17
CA LEU A 169 -8.14 -1.28 14.04
C LEU A 169 -8.04 -0.78 15.48
N LYS A 170 -9.18 -0.46 16.09
CA LYS A 170 -9.33 -0.03 17.49
C LYS A 170 -9.53 -1.21 18.44
N SER A 171 -10.32 -2.20 18.02
CA SER A 171 -10.61 -3.38 18.81
C SER A 171 -11.08 -4.55 17.93
N LEU A 172 -10.97 -5.76 18.46
CA LEU A 172 -11.70 -6.95 18.04
C LEU A 172 -12.68 -7.33 19.15
N GLU A 173 -13.95 -7.04 18.94
CA GLU A 173 -15.01 -7.37 19.88
C GLU A 173 -15.39 -8.86 19.78
N VAL A 174 -15.53 -9.53 20.92
CA VAL A 174 -15.94 -10.93 20.98
C VAL A 174 -17.46 -11.02 20.98
N TYR A 175 -18.01 -11.77 20.03
CA TYR A 175 -19.44 -12.03 19.92
C TYR A 175 -19.73 -13.52 20.07
N TYR A 176 -20.73 -13.85 20.90
CA TYR A 176 -21.20 -15.23 21.08
C TYR A 176 -22.53 -15.43 20.36
N THR A 177 -22.66 -16.52 19.61
CA THR A 177 -23.94 -16.93 19.02
C THR A 177 -24.26 -18.38 19.37
N SER A 178 -25.54 -18.74 19.25
CA SER A 178 -26.02 -20.10 19.48
C SER A 178 -26.03 -20.96 18.22
N SER A 179 -25.82 -20.36 17.05
CA SER A 179 -25.76 -21.05 15.76
C SER A 179 -24.78 -20.34 14.81
N GLU A 180 -24.24 -21.10 13.86
CA GLU A 180 -23.33 -20.60 12.82
C GLU A 180 -24.01 -19.59 11.89
N VAL A 181 -25.28 -19.80 11.55
CA VAL A 181 -26.06 -18.90 10.68
C VAL A 181 -26.27 -17.50 11.27
N SER A 182 -26.09 -17.36 12.58
CA SER A 182 -26.17 -16.06 13.27
C SER A 182 -24.82 -15.34 13.34
N ALA A 183 -23.78 -15.82 12.65
CA ALA A 183 -22.47 -15.18 12.59
C ALA A 183 -22.58 -13.71 12.15
N PRO A 184 -21.91 -12.76 12.84
CA PRO A 184 -21.85 -11.37 12.40
C PRO A 184 -21.26 -11.26 10.98
N GLY A 185 -21.89 -10.44 10.13
CA GLY A 185 -21.46 -10.26 8.74
C GLY A 185 -20.12 -9.51 8.59
N ASP A 186 -19.75 -8.72 9.59
CA ASP A 186 -18.55 -7.88 9.64
C ASP A 186 -17.37 -8.53 10.38
N ARG A 187 -17.51 -9.78 10.85
CA ARG A 187 -16.44 -10.52 11.54
C ARG A 187 -15.16 -10.61 10.70
N ILE A 188 -14.02 -10.72 11.36
CA ILE A 188 -12.75 -10.93 10.64
C ILE A 188 -12.79 -12.29 9.89
N PRO A 189 -12.26 -12.35 8.66
CA PRO A 189 -12.27 -13.56 7.85
C PRO A 189 -11.27 -14.59 8.37
N GLU A 190 -11.53 -15.87 8.06
CA GLU A 190 -10.54 -16.94 8.17
C GLU A 190 -9.92 -17.18 6.79
N ASN A 191 -8.59 -17.23 6.72
CA ASN A 191 -7.85 -17.13 5.46
C ASN A 191 -7.31 -18.48 4.94
N SER A 192 -7.53 -19.59 5.66
CA SER A 192 -7.18 -20.95 5.21
C SER A 192 -8.35 -21.72 4.59
N GLY A 193 -9.53 -21.08 4.44
CA GLY A 193 -10.74 -21.70 3.89
C GLY A 193 -11.53 -22.53 4.90
N GLN A 194 -11.29 -22.33 6.20
CA GLN A 194 -12.01 -22.96 7.30
C GLN A 194 -13.01 -22.00 7.95
N SER A 195 -13.65 -22.43 9.05
CA SER A 195 -14.61 -21.59 9.76
C SER A 195 -13.92 -20.52 10.61
N SER A 196 -14.48 -19.29 10.57
CA SER A 196 -14.10 -18.16 11.42
C SER A 196 -14.60 -18.28 12.86
N ASP A 197 -15.36 -19.33 13.19
CA ASP A 197 -15.72 -19.64 14.56
C ASP A 197 -14.46 -20.04 15.33
N ILE A 198 -14.11 -19.30 16.37
CA ILE A 198 -12.93 -19.62 17.20
C ILE A 198 -13.07 -21.04 17.79
N ASN A 199 -14.29 -21.43 18.17
CA ASN A 199 -14.60 -22.74 18.76
C ASN A 199 -14.88 -23.84 17.75
N TYR A 200 -14.61 -23.62 16.46
CA TYR A 200 -14.86 -24.61 15.42
C TYR A 200 -14.27 -25.99 15.80
N ARG A 201 -15.15 -27.01 15.84
CA ARG A 201 -14.91 -28.42 16.23
C ARG A 201 -14.69 -28.70 17.73
N PHE A 202 -14.88 -27.73 18.59
CA PHE A 202 -14.77 -27.93 20.04
C PHE A 202 -16.11 -27.88 20.79
N GLY A 203 -17.21 -27.59 20.09
CA GLY A 203 -18.53 -27.42 20.70
C GLY A 203 -18.66 -26.10 21.47
N GLY A 204 -19.68 -26.00 22.33
CA GLY A 204 -19.97 -24.78 23.10
C GLY A 204 -20.70 -23.72 22.28
N LYS A 205 -20.43 -22.45 22.57
CA LYS A 205 -20.94 -21.33 21.78
C LYS A 205 -20.05 -21.12 20.55
N PHE A 206 -20.66 -20.63 19.48
CA PHE A 206 -19.92 -20.07 18.36
C PHE A 206 -19.35 -18.72 18.79
N VAL A 207 -18.07 -18.49 18.54
CA VAL A 207 -17.35 -17.32 19.00
C VAL A 207 -16.75 -16.61 17.79
N TRP A 208 -17.05 -15.32 17.66
CA TRP A 208 -16.64 -14.49 16.53
C TRP A 208 -15.83 -13.29 17.01
N LEU A 209 -14.91 -12.81 16.18
CA LEU A 209 -14.18 -11.58 16.40
C LEU A 209 -14.63 -10.53 15.38
N VAL A 210 -15.14 -9.40 15.87
CA VAL A 210 -15.72 -8.32 15.07
C VAL A 210 -14.84 -7.08 15.17
N PRO A 211 -14.30 -6.55 14.07
CA PRO A 211 -13.43 -5.39 14.09
C PRO A 211 -14.21 -4.09 14.33
N ARG A 212 -13.62 -3.21 15.13
CA ARG A 212 -13.98 -1.78 15.19
C ARG A 212 -12.79 -0.96 14.73
N TYR A 213 -13.04 -0.01 13.85
CA TYR A 213 -12.02 0.87 13.29
C TYR A 213 -12.11 2.28 13.89
N THR A 214 -10.99 2.98 13.87
CA THR A 214 -10.85 4.38 14.29
C THR A 214 -9.91 5.12 13.34
N THR A 215 -10.09 6.43 13.19
CA THR A 215 -9.08 7.29 12.55
C THR A 215 -8.12 7.89 13.56
N ASN A 216 -8.45 7.87 14.86
CA ASN A 216 -7.58 8.39 15.92
C ASN A 216 -6.43 7.42 16.21
N THR A 217 -5.21 7.82 15.83
CA THR A 217 -3.98 7.02 16.01
C THR A 217 -3.72 6.64 17.47
N LYS A 218 -4.19 7.45 18.44
CA LYS A 218 -4.05 7.15 19.87
C LYS A 218 -4.95 6.04 20.38
N GLU A 219 -5.99 5.67 19.63
CA GLU A 219 -6.91 4.58 19.98
C GLU A 219 -6.61 3.28 19.22
N ALA A 220 -5.73 3.34 18.22
CA ALA A 220 -5.40 2.22 17.37
C ALA A 220 -4.58 1.15 18.10
N LEU A 221 -4.79 -0.10 17.72
CA LEU A 221 -4.01 -1.24 18.19
C LEU A 221 -2.67 -1.32 17.49
N THR A 222 -1.72 -1.91 18.20
CA THR A 222 -0.36 -2.15 17.70
C THR A 222 -0.05 -3.65 17.66
N ARG A 223 -0.65 -4.43 18.55
CA ARG A 223 -0.59 -5.90 18.55
C ARG A 223 -1.75 -6.52 19.33
N PHE A 224 -1.81 -7.85 19.27
CA PHE A 224 -2.66 -8.66 20.13
C PHE A 224 -1.79 -9.61 20.97
N ASP A 225 -2.10 -9.71 22.26
CA ASP A 225 -1.55 -10.74 23.14
C ASP A 225 -2.65 -11.77 23.47
N VAL A 226 -2.27 -13.03 23.73
CA VAL A 226 -3.21 -14.09 24.12
C VAL A 226 -2.83 -14.60 25.50
N VAL A 227 -3.81 -14.59 26.41
CA VAL A 227 -3.67 -15.12 27.77
C VAL A 227 -4.50 -16.39 27.88
N ILE A 228 -3.92 -17.46 28.42
CA ILE A 228 -4.59 -18.73 28.67
C ILE A 228 -4.37 -19.11 30.14
N GLN A 229 -5.44 -19.28 30.90
CA GLN A 229 -5.37 -19.46 32.35
C GLN A 229 -6.47 -20.39 32.89
N PRO A 230 -6.25 -21.03 34.06
CA PRO A 230 -7.22 -21.98 34.62
C PRO A 230 -8.49 -21.30 35.15
N ASP A 231 -8.37 -20.09 35.70
CA ASP A 231 -9.47 -19.40 36.38
C ASP A 231 -10.10 -18.33 35.48
N GLU A 232 -11.41 -18.14 35.61
CA GLU A 232 -12.16 -17.14 34.84
C GLU A 232 -11.76 -15.72 35.28
N ASP A 233 -11.31 -14.92 34.33
CA ASP A 233 -11.31 -13.46 34.43
C ASP A 233 -12.62 -12.89 33.86
N LYS A 234 -13.43 -12.31 34.74
CA LYS A 234 -14.73 -11.72 34.38
C LYS A 234 -14.61 -10.37 33.65
N HIS A 235 -13.42 -9.78 33.61
CA HIS A 235 -13.15 -8.55 32.86
C HIS A 235 -12.91 -8.79 31.38
N HIS A 236 -12.78 -10.05 30.96
CA HIS A 236 -12.51 -10.42 29.58
C HIS A 236 -13.50 -11.45 29.04
N ASN A 237 -13.75 -11.38 27.73
CA ASN A 237 -14.59 -12.33 27.03
C ASN A 237 -13.80 -13.59 26.67
N ASP A 238 -14.18 -14.73 27.24
CA ASP A 238 -13.55 -16.03 26.99
C ASP A 238 -13.79 -16.51 25.55
N LEU A 239 -12.71 -16.72 24.80
CA LEU A 239 -12.80 -17.22 23.43
C LEU A 239 -13.13 -18.72 23.36
N ALA A 240 -13.12 -19.44 24.48
CA ALA A 240 -13.56 -20.85 24.57
C ALA A 240 -14.95 -21.01 25.21
N LYS A 241 -15.82 -19.99 25.11
CA LYS A 241 -17.10 -19.96 25.81
C LYS A 241 -17.93 -21.23 25.61
N GLY A 242 -18.15 -21.97 26.70
CA GLY A 242 -18.98 -23.17 26.73
C GLY A 242 -18.34 -24.42 26.12
N ALA A 243 -17.08 -24.36 25.70
CA ALA A 243 -16.37 -25.50 25.11
C ALA A 243 -15.45 -26.23 26.12
N GLY A 244 -15.38 -25.74 27.35
CA GLY A 244 -14.57 -26.31 28.43
C GLY A 244 -13.06 -26.04 28.30
N GLY A 245 -12.29 -26.58 29.25
CA GLY A 245 -10.85 -26.37 29.35
C GLY A 245 -10.47 -25.02 29.98
N LYS A 246 -9.23 -24.58 29.76
CA LYS A 246 -8.73 -23.28 30.26
C LYS A 246 -9.42 -22.12 29.55
N PHE A 247 -9.67 -21.04 30.29
CA PHE A 247 -10.15 -19.78 29.74
C PHE A 247 -9.06 -19.14 28.90
N ARG A 248 -9.48 -18.41 27.85
CA ARG A 248 -8.54 -17.71 26.99
C ARG A 248 -9.07 -16.38 26.51
N TYR A 249 -8.18 -15.40 26.46
CA TYR A 249 -8.53 -14.01 26.23
C TYR A 249 -7.64 -13.40 25.16
N LEU A 250 -8.24 -12.61 24.28
CA LEU A 250 -7.51 -11.75 23.36
C LEU A 250 -7.31 -10.38 24.03
N ILE A 251 -6.07 -10.00 24.24
CA ILE A 251 -5.70 -8.74 24.88
C ILE A 251 -5.31 -7.74 23.80
N HIS A 252 -6.06 -6.63 23.77
CA HIS A 252 -5.79 -5.48 22.94
C HIS A 252 -4.58 -4.71 23.48
N VAL A 253 -3.55 -4.53 22.67
CA VAL A 253 -2.37 -3.76 23.04
C VAL A 253 -2.28 -2.51 22.17
N ASN A 254 -2.18 -1.37 22.84
CA ASN A 254 -1.92 -0.07 22.25
C ASN A 254 -0.67 0.50 22.92
N GLN A 255 0.43 0.55 22.17
CA GLN A 255 1.72 1.07 22.60
C GLN A 255 2.06 2.33 21.82
N LYS A 256 2.92 3.19 22.37
CA LYS A 256 3.39 4.38 21.67
C LYS A 256 4.37 3.99 20.55
N THR A 257 3.83 3.72 19.37
CA THR A 257 4.54 3.44 18.11
C THR A 257 3.76 4.07 16.95
N ASP A 258 4.42 4.26 15.81
CA ASP A 258 3.81 4.69 14.57
C ASP A 258 3.27 3.52 13.74
N LEU A 259 3.59 2.26 14.07
CA LEU A 259 3.10 1.09 13.36
C LEU A 259 1.76 0.60 13.95
N LEU A 260 0.66 0.88 13.24
CA LEU A 260 -0.71 0.66 13.70
C LEU A 260 -1.43 -0.38 12.83
N ILE A 261 -2.23 -1.25 13.45
CA ILE A 261 -2.92 -2.34 12.75
C ILE A 261 -3.98 -1.76 11.80
N THR A 262 -3.92 -2.11 10.51
CA THR A 262 -4.93 -1.70 9.50
C THR A 262 -5.86 -2.84 9.12
N LYS A 263 -5.43 -4.10 9.27
CA LYS A 263 -6.20 -5.28 8.91
C LYS A 263 -5.87 -6.45 9.82
N ALA A 264 -6.90 -7.22 10.20
CA ALA A 264 -6.75 -8.48 10.93
C ALA A 264 -7.51 -9.62 10.24
N GLY A 265 -7.11 -10.84 10.55
CA GLY A 265 -7.74 -12.07 10.09
C GLY A 265 -7.45 -13.24 11.03
N LEU A 266 -8.03 -14.39 10.70
CA LEU A 266 -7.75 -15.66 11.36
C LEU A 266 -6.97 -16.57 10.42
N LEU A 267 -6.04 -17.32 11.01
CA LEU A 267 -5.29 -18.35 10.32
C LEU A 267 -5.41 -19.66 11.10
N ARG A 268 -6.08 -20.64 10.50
CA ARG A 268 -6.25 -21.97 11.05
C ARG A 268 -5.36 -22.98 10.33
N SER A 269 -4.81 -23.94 11.06
CA SER A 269 -3.96 -24.99 10.49
C SER A 269 -4.13 -26.30 11.25
N SER A 270 -3.88 -27.43 10.57
CA SER A 270 -3.77 -28.76 11.17
C SER A 270 -2.46 -28.95 11.94
N SER A 271 -1.47 -28.09 11.71
CA SER A 271 -0.16 -28.12 12.35
C SER A 271 0.25 -26.75 12.86
N SER A 272 1.17 -26.71 13.83
CA SER A 272 1.73 -25.44 14.29
C SER A 272 2.45 -24.76 13.13
N ILE A 273 2.19 -23.48 12.92
CA ILE A 273 2.87 -22.67 11.91
C ILE A 273 3.92 -21.80 12.61
N SER A 274 5.11 -21.70 12.03
CA SER A 274 6.16 -20.78 12.50
C SER A 274 6.00 -19.40 11.86
N GLY A 275 5.70 -19.33 10.56
CA GLY A 275 5.46 -18.08 9.81
C GLY A 275 4.06 -17.47 9.95
N THR A 276 3.82 -16.41 9.21
CA THR A 276 2.58 -15.59 9.23
C THR A 276 1.74 -15.74 7.95
N ASP A 277 2.17 -16.56 7.00
CA ASP A 277 1.45 -16.83 5.74
C ASP A 277 1.06 -15.55 4.97
N GLY A 278 2.04 -14.67 4.73
CA GLY A 278 1.85 -13.40 4.03
C GLY A 278 1.35 -12.24 4.91
N TRP A 279 1.01 -12.49 6.17
CA TRP A 279 0.66 -11.44 7.14
C TRP A 279 1.91 -10.83 7.81
N GLY A 280 1.78 -9.63 8.36
CA GLY A 280 2.87 -8.95 9.05
C GLY A 280 3.22 -9.57 10.41
N ALA A 281 2.21 -9.99 11.18
CA ALA A 281 2.40 -10.56 12.51
C ALA A 281 1.24 -11.48 12.92
N LYS A 282 1.41 -12.20 14.04
CA LYS A 282 0.42 -13.13 14.59
C LYS A 282 0.51 -13.27 16.11
N THR A 283 -0.56 -13.78 16.71
CA THR A 283 -0.57 -14.20 18.12
C THR A 283 0.16 -15.52 18.33
N ILE A 284 0.26 -15.98 19.58
CA ILE A 284 0.47 -17.41 19.86
C ILE A 284 -0.79 -18.22 19.47
N ASP A 285 -0.69 -19.55 19.52
CA ASP A 285 -1.82 -20.44 19.28
C ASP A 285 -2.92 -20.28 20.34
N ILE A 286 -4.08 -19.81 19.90
CA ILE A 286 -5.29 -19.61 20.72
C ILE A 286 -5.86 -20.97 21.17
N ASN A 287 -5.66 -22.03 20.39
CA ASN A 287 -6.15 -23.37 20.71
C ASN A 287 -5.16 -24.19 21.54
N LYS A 288 -4.05 -23.59 22.01
CA LYS A 288 -3.03 -24.29 22.79
C LYS A 288 -3.66 -25.09 23.94
N GLY A 289 -3.42 -26.39 23.93
CA GLY A 289 -3.92 -27.33 24.94
C GLY A 289 -5.35 -27.84 24.73
N ARG A 290 -6.00 -27.61 23.58
CA ARG A 290 -7.30 -28.22 23.22
C ARG A 290 -7.19 -29.38 22.22
N GLU A 291 -6.00 -29.66 21.71
CA GLU A 291 -5.75 -30.63 20.63
C GLU A 291 -6.59 -30.30 19.35
N GLY A 292 -6.40 -31.04 18.26
CA GLY A 292 -7.17 -30.83 17.03
C GLY A 292 -6.60 -29.81 16.03
N SER A 293 -6.86 -28.51 16.21
CA SER A 293 -6.42 -27.46 15.24
C SER A 293 -5.73 -26.29 15.91
N TYR A 294 -4.79 -25.66 15.21
CA TYR A 294 -4.09 -24.46 15.63
C TYR A 294 -4.82 -23.24 15.09
N LEU A 295 -4.91 -22.17 15.88
CA LEU A 295 -5.59 -20.94 15.49
C LEU A 295 -4.82 -19.71 15.94
N TYR A 296 -4.64 -18.76 15.04
CA TYR A 296 -3.93 -17.51 15.29
C TYR A 296 -4.78 -16.34 14.80
N VAL A 297 -4.75 -15.24 15.55
CA VAL A 297 -5.10 -13.92 14.98
C VAL A 297 -3.85 -13.42 14.27
N VAL A 298 -4.01 -13.04 13.00
CA VAL A 298 -2.96 -12.48 12.14
C VAL A 298 -3.31 -11.04 11.77
N TRP A 299 -2.32 -10.20 11.55
CA TRP A 299 -2.57 -8.80 11.18
C TRP A 299 -1.46 -8.17 10.33
N ASN A 300 -1.86 -7.13 9.58
CA ASN A 300 -0.98 -6.19 8.92
C ASN A 300 -1.06 -4.86 9.64
N ALA A 301 0.08 -4.18 9.71
CA ALA A 301 0.17 -2.86 10.29
C ALA A 301 0.89 -1.92 9.33
N GLU A 302 0.49 -0.66 9.35
CA GLU A 302 1.02 0.40 8.52
C GLU A 302 1.47 1.56 9.38
N LYS A 303 2.44 2.32 8.87
CA LYS A 303 2.95 3.48 9.55
C LYS A 303 1.92 4.61 9.51
N ALA A 304 1.62 5.19 10.67
CA ALA A 304 0.86 6.41 10.79
C ALA A 304 1.74 7.61 10.45
N TRP A 305 1.27 8.44 9.52
CA TRP A 305 1.95 9.64 9.08
C TRP A 305 1.26 10.83 9.74
N PRO A 306 1.85 11.41 10.80
CA PRO A 306 1.19 12.48 11.55
C PRO A 306 1.01 13.70 10.65
N VAL A 307 -0.24 14.10 10.48
CA VAL A 307 -0.61 15.36 9.82
C VAL A 307 -0.82 16.44 10.86
#